data_AF-A0AB39PHJ1-F1
#
_entry.id   AF-A0AB39PHJ1-F1
#
_cell.length_a   1.000
_cell.length_b   1.000
_cell.length_c   1.000
_cell.angle_alpha   90.00
_cell.angle_beta   90.00
_cell.angle_gamma   90.00
#
_symmetry.space_group_name_H-M   'P 1'
#
loop_
_entity.id
_entity.type
_entity.pdbx_description
1 polymer ?
#
loop_
_entity_poly.entity_id
_entity_poly.type
_entity_poly.pdbx_seq_one_letter_code
_entity_poly.pdbx_strand_id
1 'polypeptide(L)'
;MTSGIGPVEESGPFDAFDPSEASGPREGAAPRQGAGPAREFSPVEGSRYPAPKSGRRIPRPNSPSPRARSRLLAVLALAAALTTTLLAVPLHDGRPTVPPPWPLSVTQLTYTGLREPPDPRTHSFTFRLRATLAAGPPTTLSHLAQPYDGLAMSISPTTPLTLRTGTPRTLTLHVAVRHCTGLPQGVELPFLNVTLRNMRGTQNPSYILGADYAQDLSSSLRAICM
;
A
#
# COMPACT_ATOMS: atom_id res chain seq x y z
N MET A 1 -43.16 49.82 9.58
CA MET A 1 -43.84 49.26 8.40
C MET A 1 -42.79 48.50 7.60
N THR A 2 -42.98 47.18 7.45
CA THR A 2 -42.30 46.19 6.56
C THR A 2 -40.77 46.05 6.77
N SER A 3 -40.17 44.97 7.26
CA SER A 3 -40.38 43.50 7.20
C SER A 3 -40.40 42.93 5.78
N GLY A 4 -39.27 42.38 5.36
CA GLY A 4 -39.12 41.53 4.18
C GLY A 4 -38.29 40.30 4.54
N ILE A 5 -38.98 39.22 4.91
CA ILE A 5 -38.43 37.87 5.09
C ILE A 5 -38.53 37.17 3.73
N GLY A 6 -37.39 36.78 3.17
CA GLY A 6 -37.32 35.94 1.96
C GLY A 6 -37.63 34.47 2.29
N PRO A 7 -38.08 33.66 1.30
CA PRO A 7 -38.65 32.35 1.55
C PRO A 7 -37.57 31.30 1.86
N VAL A 8 -37.94 30.39 2.77
CA VAL A 8 -37.23 29.16 3.12
C VAL A 8 -37.43 28.15 1.99
N GLU A 9 -36.33 27.60 1.47
CA GLU A 9 -36.35 26.51 0.49
C GLU A 9 -36.52 25.18 1.24
N GLU A 10 -37.60 24.48 0.91
CA GLU A 10 -38.06 23.24 1.51
C GLU A 10 -37.23 22.06 0.99
N SER A 11 -36.47 21.43 1.89
CA SER A 11 -35.73 20.20 1.65
C SER A 11 -36.65 19.00 1.43
N GLY A 12 -36.58 18.39 0.24
CA GLY A 12 -37.29 17.17 -0.13
C GLY A 12 -36.83 15.91 0.63
N PRO A 13 -37.62 14.82 0.59
CA PRO A 13 -37.38 13.62 1.38
C PRO A 13 -36.22 12.77 0.81
N PHE A 14 -35.36 12.29 1.72
CA PHE A 14 -34.35 11.29 1.42
C PHE A 14 -35.01 9.90 1.37
N ASP A 15 -34.88 9.24 0.22
CA ASP A 15 -35.27 7.84 0.04
C ASP A 15 -34.47 6.92 0.97
N ALA A 16 -35.19 6.08 1.69
CA ALA A 16 -34.64 5.03 2.53
C ALA A 16 -34.01 3.93 1.67
N PHE A 17 -32.73 3.66 1.87
CA PHE A 17 -32.07 2.48 1.31
C PHE A 17 -32.37 1.25 2.19
N ASP A 18 -33.03 0.27 1.58
CA ASP A 18 -33.33 -1.05 2.11
C ASP A 18 -32.13 -2.00 1.91
N PRO A 19 -31.53 -2.61 2.96
CA PRO A 19 -30.43 -3.53 2.81
C PRO A 19 -30.92 -4.99 2.97
N SER A 20 -31.54 -5.54 1.94
CA SER A 20 -31.76 -6.98 1.86
C SER A 20 -31.59 -7.50 0.43
N GLU A 21 -30.34 -7.73 0.02
CA GLU A 21 -30.03 -8.82 -0.92
C GLU A 21 -28.51 -9.09 -0.92
N ALA A 22 -28.09 -10.00 -0.05
CA ALA A 22 -26.78 -10.65 -0.13
C ALA A 22 -26.99 -12.15 -0.30
N SER A 23 -27.05 -12.60 -1.56
CA SER A 23 -26.99 -14.01 -1.93
C SER A 23 -25.86 -14.17 -2.95
N GLY A 24 -24.72 -14.73 -2.51
CA GLY A 24 -23.56 -14.98 -3.37
C GLY A 24 -23.74 -16.17 -4.32
N PRO A 25 -22.70 -16.50 -5.11
CA PRO A 25 -22.51 -17.88 -5.54
C PRO A 25 -21.14 -18.47 -5.21
N ARG A 26 -21.21 -19.78 -4.99
CA ARG A 26 -20.19 -20.76 -4.62
C ARG A 26 -19.12 -20.99 -5.69
N GLU A 27 -17.97 -21.43 -5.19
CA GLU A 27 -16.88 -22.12 -5.88
C GLU A 27 -17.32 -23.23 -6.84
N GLY A 28 -16.53 -23.43 -7.90
CA GLY A 28 -16.34 -24.76 -8.47
C GLY A 28 -16.00 -24.80 -9.96
N ALA A 29 -14.71 -24.95 -10.29
CA ALA A 29 -14.16 -26.00 -11.17
C ALA A 29 -12.94 -25.52 -11.97
N ALA A 30 -11.76 -26.06 -11.60
CA ALA A 30 -10.53 -26.02 -12.37
C ALA A 30 -10.53 -27.08 -13.50
N PRO A 31 -9.63 -26.99 -14.50
CA PRO A 31 -9.65 -27.84 -15.69
C PRO A 31 -8.97 -29.21 -15.47
N ARG A 32 -9.53 -30.25 -16.12
CA ARG A 32 -8.97 -31.61 -16.14
C ARG A 32 -7.68 -31.67 -16.96
N GLN A 33 -6.63 -32.20 -16.31
CA GLN A 33 -5.35 -32.55 -16.91
C GLN A 33 -5.45 -33.83 -17.74
N GLY A 34 -4.72 -33.87 -18.85
CA GLY A 34 -4.55 -35.03 -19.72
C GLY A 34 -3.60 -36.07 -19.13
N ALA A 35 -3.97 -37.34 -19.29
CA ALA A 35 -3.13 -38.49 -18.99
C ALA A 35 -2.58 -39.06 -20.31
N GLY A 36 -1.26 -39.26 -20.36
CA GLY A 36 -0.53 -39.81 -21.51
C GLY A 36 -0.69 -41.32 -21.69
N PRO A 37 -0.08 -41.89 -22.75
CA PRO A 37 -0.26 -43.29 -23.12
C PRO A 37 0.68 -44.24 -22.38
N ALA A 38 0.20 -45.48 -22.25
CA ALA A 38 0.83 -46.59 -21.55
C ALA A 38 1.83 -47.38 -22.41
N ARG A 39 2.95 -47.73 -21.75
CA ARG A 39 3.73 -48.99 -21.74
C ARG A 39 3.79 -49.87 -23.01
N GLU A 40 5.00 -49.92 -23.57
CA GLU A 40 5.95 -51.06 -23.53
C GLU A 40 5.38 -52.50 -23.53
N PHE A 41 5.63 -53.20 -24.65
CA PHE A 41 5.73 -54.65 -24.73
C PHE A 41 6.92 -55.03 -25.64
N SER A 42 7.79 -55.90 -25.13
CA SER A 42 8.78 -56.73 -25.84
C SER A 42 8.38 -58.20 -25.63
N PRO A 43 9.12 -59.23 -26.10
CA PRO A 43 9.74 -59.51 -27.41
C PRO A 43 9.23 -60.87 -27.98
N VAL A 44 9.54 -61.24 -29.23
CA VAL A 44 9.49 -62.67 -29.63
C VAL A 44 10.60 -63.04 -30.62
N GLU A 45 11.27 -64.14 -30.30
CA GLU A 45 12.41 -64.79 -30.95
C GLU A 45 11.91 -65.87 -31.93
N GLY A 46 12.55 -66.05 -33.11
CA GLY A 46 12.15 -67.09 -34.07
C GLY A 46 12.96 -67.24 -35.36
N SER A 47 14.13 -67.88 -35.25
CA SER A 47 14.92 -68.73 -36.20
C SER A 47 14.66 -68.85 -37.74
N ARG A 48 15.79 -68.65 -38.49
CA ARG A 48 16.44 -69.43 -39.59
C ARG A 48 15.99 -69.42 -41.09
N TYR A 49 16.81 -68.74 -41.93
CA TYR A 49 17.46 -69.02 -43.26
C TYR A 49 16.66 -69.55 -44.50
N PRO A 50 17.03 -69.21 -45.78
CA PRO A 50 18.40 -69.03 -46.32
C PRO A 50 18.65 -67.84 -47.31
N ALA A 51 19.93 -67.59 -47.61
CA ALA A 51 20.47 -66.71 -48.67
C ALA A 51 20.48 -67.46 -50.04
N PRO A 52 20.76 -66.87 -51.24
CA PRO A 52 21.52 -65.63 -51.50
C PRO A 52 21.06 -64.76 -52.70
N LYS A 53 21.62 -63.54 -52.83
CA LYS A 53 22.30 -63.03 -54.06
C LYS A 53 22.65 -61.54 -53.98
N SER A 54 23.75 -61.23 -54.67
CA SER A 54 24.17 -59.94 -55.25
C SER A 54 24.47 -58.74 -54.34
N GLY A 55 25.77 -58.55 -54.11
CA GLY A 55 26.48 -57.37 -54.62
C GLY A 55 25.97 -55.99 -54.20
N ARG A 56 26.51 -55.45 -53.11
CA ARG A 56 26.60 -54.00 -52.94
C ARG A 56 27.91 -53.66 -52.24
N ARG A 57 28.84 -53.05 -52.98
CA ARG A 57 30.02 -52.40 -52.39
C ARG A 57 29.52 -51.35 -51.43
N ILE A 58 29.84 -51.49 -50.15
CA ILE A 58 29.68 -50.43 -49.17
C ILE A 58 30.69 -49.34 -49.55
N PRO A 59 30.27 -48.08 -49.80
CA PRO A 59 31.20 -46.98 -49.90
C PRO A 59 31.90 -46.86 -48.55
N ARG A 60 33.23 -47.01 -48.53
CA ARG A 60 34.04 -46.63 -47.38
C ARG A 60 33.68 -45.18 -47.01
N PRO A 61 33.34 -44.87 -45.76
CA PRO A 61 33.22 -43.49 -45.35
C PRO A 61 34.60 -42.84 -45.52
N ASN A 62 34.71 -41.93 -46.48
CA ASN A 62 35.90 -41.11 -46.65
C ASN A 62 36.17 -40.43 -45.31
N SER A 63 37.36 -40.67 -44.74
CA SER A 63 37.77 -39.94 -43.54
C SER A 63 37.78 -38.46 -43.90
N PRO A 64 36.98 -37.62 -43.20
CA PRO A 64 36.98 -36.20 -43.49
C PRO A 64 38.38 -35.67 -43.24
N SER A 65 38.89 -34.88 -44.20
CA SER A 65 40.19 -34.25 -44.12
C SER A 65 40.32 -33.47 -42.79
N PRO A 66 41.53 -33.34 -42.22
CA PRO A 66 41.73 -32.72 -40.90
C PRO A 66 41.16 -31.29 -40.80
N ARG A 67 41.03 -30.60 -41.95
CA ARG A 67 40.43 -29.27 -42.07
C ARG A 67 38.90 -29.28 -41.90
N ALA A 68 38.21 -30.35 -42.30
CA ALA A 68 36.76 -30.49 -42.13
C ALA A 68 36.38 -30.81 -40.68
N ARG A 69 37.20 -31.59 -39.96
CA ARG A 69 37.03 -31.86 -38.52
C ARG A 69 37.15 -30.59 -37.66
N SER A 70 38.11 -29.73 -37.98
CA SER A 70 38.29 -28.44 -37.29
C SER A 70 37.09 -27.51 -37.45
N ARG A 71 36.51 -27.42 -38.65
CA ARG A 71 35.32 -26.59 -38.90
C ARG A 71 34.08 -27.11 -38.17
N LEU A 72 33.92 -28.43 -38.08
CA LEU A 72 32.80 -29.05 -37.38
C LEU A 72 32.87 -28.86 -35.86
N LEU A 73 34.08 -28.93 -35.30
CA LEU A 73 34.33 -28.61 -33.89
C LEU A 73 34.12 -27.12 -33.57
N ALA A 74 34.51 -26.21 -34.48
CA ALA A 74 34.28 -24.79 -34.32
C ALA A 74 32.77 -24.43 -34.32
N VAL A 75 31.99 -25.06 -35.19
CA VAL A 75 30.52 -24.89 -35.24
C VAL A 75 29.85 -25.44 -33.97
N LEU A 76 30.30 -26.60 -33.49
CA LEU A 76 29.81 -27.17 -32.22
C LEU A 76 30.17 -26.32 -31.01
N ALA A 77 31.37 -25.74 -30.96
CA ALA A 77 31.79 -24.83 -29.89
C ALA A 77 30.95 -23.53 -29.86
N LEU A 78 30.63 -22.97 -31.03
CA LEU A 78 29.71 -21.83 -31.16
C LEU A 78 28.28 -22.18 -30.72
N ALA A 79 27.78 -23.36 -31.09
CA ALA A 79 26.45 -23.83 -30.66
C ALA A 79 26.37 -24.08 -29.13
N ALA A 80 27.45 -24.59 -28.53
CA ALA A 80 27.56 -24.76 -27.08
C ALA A 80 27.67 -23.42 -26.31
N ALA A 81 28.35 -22.43 -26.90
CA ALA A 81 28.45 -21.07 -26.33
C ALA A 81 27.11 -20.31 -26.39
N LEU A 82 26.32 -20.49 -27.46
CA LEU A 82 24.98 -19.89 -27.61
C LEU A 82 23.94 -20.54 -26.68
N THR A 83 24.03 -21.85 -26.45
CA THR A 83 23.11 -22.54 -25.52
C THR A 83 23.39 -22.18 -24.06
N THR A 84 24.65 -22.00 -23.66
CA THR A 84 25.01 -21.56 -22.29
C THR A 84 24.64 -20.11 -22.00
N THR A 85 24.69 -19.21 -22.99
CA THR A 85 24.27 -17.80 -22.81
C THR A 85 22.76 -17.62 -22.74
N LEU A 86 21.96 -18.43 -23.44
CA LEU A 86 20.49 -18.37 -23.30
C LEU A 86 19.96 -18.96 -21.98
N LEU A 87 20.66 -19.93 -21.38
CA LEU A 87 20.27 -20.53 -20.09
C LEU A 87 20.73 -19.72 -18.87
N ALA A 88 21.62 -18.75 -19.06
CA ALA A 88 22.09 -17.84 -18.02
C ALA A 88 21.30 -16.52 -17.95
N VAL A 89 20.15 -16.43 -18.63
CA VAL A 89 19.24 -15.31 -18.40
C VAL A 89 18.65 -15.51 -17.00
N PRO A 90 18.96 -14.65 -16.02
CA PRO A 90 18.28 -14.71 -14.74
C PRO A 90 16.80 -14.53 -15.04
N LEU A 91 16.01 -15.58 -14.79
CA LEU A 91 14.56 -15.48 -14.73
C LEU A 91 14.29 -14.33 -13.77
N HIS A 92 13.79 -13.21 -14.31
CA HIS A 92 13.29 -12.13 -13.48
C HIS A 92 12.26 -12.79 -12.57
N ASP A 93 12.59 -12.85 -11.28
CA ASP A 93 11.70 -13.34 -10.25
C ASP A 93 10.53 -12.34 -10.22
N GLY A 94 9.52 -12.59 -11.05
CA GLY A 94 8.39 -11.71 -11.30
C GLY A 94 7.41 -11.69 -10.14
N ARG A 95 7.88 -11.82 -8.90
CA ARG A 95 7.05 -11.65 -7.71
C ARG A 95 6.39 -10.28 -7.82
N PRO A 96 5.05 -10.19 -7.83
CA PRO A 96 4.36 -8.92 -7.79
C PRO A 96 4.80 -8.17 -6.53
N THR A 97 5.61 -7.13 -6.69
CA THR A 97 5.93 -6.23 -5.58
C THR A 97 4.64 -5.50 -5.22
N VAL A 98 4.05 -5.82 -4.08
CA VAL A 98 2.89 -5.09 -3.57
C VAL A 98 3.27 -3.61 -3.51
N PRO A 99 2.51 -2.71 -4.16
CA PRO A 99 2.85 -1.30 -4.16
C PRO A 99 2.86 -0.78 -2.72
N PRO A 100 3.77 0.16 -2.38
CA PRO A 100 3.80 0.73 -1.04
C PRO A 100 2.43 1.35 -0.68
N PRO A 101 2.00 1.31 0.58
CA PRO A 101 0.74 1.91 0.99
C PRO A 101 0.79 3.45 0.90
N TRP A 102 -0.38 4.07 0.73
CA TRP A 102 -0.52 5.52 0.88
C TRP A 102 -0.29 5.93 2.34
N PRO A 103 0.29 7.12 2.62
CA PRO A 103 0.57 7.58 3.97
C PRO A 103 -0.62 7.47 4.94
N LEU A 104 -1.81 7.91 4.52
CA LEU A 104 -3.01 7.93 5.35
C LEU A 104 -3.47 6.52 5.76
N SER A 105 -3.28 5.51 4.89
CA SER A 105 -3.74 4.14 5.16
C SER A 105 -2.94 3.43 6.26
N VAL A 106 -1.76 3.94 6.61
CA VAL A 106 -0.84 3.32 7.57
C VAL A 106 -0.45 4.22 8.73
N THR A 107 -0.84 5.49 8.70
CA THR A 107 -0.57 6.44 9.78
C THR A 107 -1.80 6.58 10.65
N GLN A 108 -1.61 6.58 11.95
CA GLN A 108 -2.67 6.91 12.92
C GLN A 108 -2.20 8.03 13.83
N LEU A 109 -3.13 8.91 14.17
CA LEU A 109 -2.93 9.99 15.13
C LEU A 109 -4.01 9.86 16.20
N THR A 110 -3.60 9.70 17.45
CA THR A 110 -4.50 9.45 18.59
C THR A 110 -4.29 10.52 19.64
N TYR A 111 -5.38 11.04 20.20
CA TYR A 111 -5.32 11.89 21.38
C TYR A 111 -5.01 11.04 22.63
N THR A 112 -4.15 11.55 23.50
CA THR A 112 -3.72 10.85 24.71
C THR A 112 -3.95 11.66 25.98
N GLY A 113 -4.71 12.75 25.89
CA GLY A 113 -5.10 13.57 27.02
C GLY A 113 -4.44 14.95 27.07
N LEU A 114 -4.91 15.73 28.03
CA LEU A 114 -4.40 17.04 28.37
C LEU A 114 -3.04 16.87 29.08
N ARG A 115 -2.04 17.61 28.62
CA ARG A 115 -0.71 17.64 29.23
C ARG A 115 -0.64 18.72 30.31
N GLU A 116 -1.13 19.92 29.97
CA GLU A 116 -1.19 21.08 30.86
C GLU A 116 -2.59 21.68 30.78
N PRO A 117 -3.22 21.99 31.93
CA PRO A 117 -4.55 22.57 31.96
C PRO A 117 -4.59 23.98 31.35
N PRO A 118 -5.79 24.50 31.03
CA PRO A 118 -5.95 25.90 30.63
C PRO A 118 -5.42 26.85 31.70
N ASP A 119 -4.58 27.79 31.29
CA ASP A 119 -4.15 28.93 32.08
C ASP A 119 -4.86 30.20 31.57
N PRO A 120 -5.83 30.76 32.32
CA PRO A 120 -6.52 31.98 31.94
C PRO A 120 -5.62 33.22 31.86
N ARG A 121 -4.42 33.22 32.48
CA ARG A 121 -3.50 34.36 32.44
C ARG A 121 -2.71 34.41 31.14
N THR A 122 -2.29 33.26 30.64
CA THR A 122 -1.53 33.13 29.38
C THR A 122 -2.41 32.74 28.19
N HIS A 123 -3.70 32.47 28.44
CA HIS A 123 -4.67 32.04 27.44
C HIS A 123 -4.21 30.78 26.68
N SER A 124 -3.59 29.82 27.37
CA SER A 124 -2.99 28.65 26.73
C SER A 124 -3.29 27.33 27.44
N PHE A 125 -3.24 26.25 26.68
CA PHE A 125 -3.29 24.87 27.17
C PHE A 125 -2.49 23.96 26.25
N THR A 126 -2.17 22.75 26.73
CA THR A 126 -1.32 21.83 25.98
C THR A 126 -1.93 20.44 25.92
N PHE A 127 -2.05 19.89 24.71
CA PHE A 127 -2.49 18.52 24.47
C PHE A 127 -1.32 17.57 24.21
N ARG A 128 -1.56 16.28 24.45
CA ARG A 128 -0.64 15.20 24.07
C ARG A 128 -1.29 14.28 23.05
N LEU A 129 -0.59 14.03 21.95
CA LEU A 129 -0.99 13.11 20.91
C LEU A 129 0.06 12.03 20.73
N ARG A 130 -0.35 10.92 20.11
CA ARG A 130 0.52 9.83 19.70
C ARG A 130 0.33 9.57 18.22
N ALA A 131 1.42 9.67 17.47
CA ALA A 131 1.47 9.29 16.07
C ALA A 131 2.14 7.93 15.92
N THR A 132 1.52 7.04 15.15
CA THR A 132 2.04 5.69 14.86
C THR A 132 2.00 5.39 13.37
N LEU A 133 2.99 4.65 12.91
CA LEU A 133 3.04 4.10 11.56
C LEU A 133 2.92 2.57 11.66
N ALA A 134 1.83 2.01 11.16
CA ALA A 134 1.51 0.60 11.28
C ALA A 134 2.38 -0.27 10.36
N ALA A 135 2.59 0.16 9.12
CA ALA A 135 3.35 -0.56 8.11
C ALA A 135 3.84 0.37 6.99
N GLY A 136 4.69 -0.16 6.11
CA GLY A 136 5.12 0.53 4.89
C GLY A 136 6.37 1.41 5.07
N PRO A 137 6.67 2.27 4.08
CA PRO A 137 7.84 3.12 4.10
C PRO A 137 7.71 4.23 5.14
N PRO A 138 8.84 4.81 5.62
CA PRO A 138 8.81 5.96 6.51
C PRO A 138 7.92 7.07 5.97
N THR A 139 7.11 7.64 6.86
CA THR A 139 6.15 8.70 6.52
C THR A 139 6.50 9.96 7.31
N THR A 140 6.60 11.08 6.61
CA THR A 140 6.90 12.38 7.20
C THR A 140 5.59 13.12 7.50
N LEU A 141 5.41 13.50 8.76
CA LEU A 141 4.45 14.50 9.21
C LEU A 141 5.07 15.87 8.95
N SER A 142 4.63 16.58 7.92
CA SER A 142 5.21 17.88 7.55
C SER A 142 4.45 19.06 8.12
N HIS A 143 3.15 18.92 8.36
CA HIS A 143 2.30 19.99 8.86
C HIS A 143 1.17 19.42 9.71
N LEU A 144 0.83 20.16 10.76
CA LEU A 144 -0.32 19.89 11.61
C LEU A 144 -0.91 21.25 12.01
N ALA A 145 -2.17 21.47 11.66
CA ALA A 145 -2.90 22.72 11.85
C ALA A 145 -4.33 22.46 12.33
N GLN A 146 -4.95 23.48 12.89
CA GLN A 146 -6.34 23.45 13.32
C GLN A 146 -7.11 24.58 12.61
N PRO A 147 -8.40 24.37 12.29
CA PRO A 147 -9.12 25.23 11.34
C PRO A 147 -9.69 26.52 11.95
N TYR A 148 -9.44 26.80 13.24
CA TYR A 148 -10.08 27.89 13.96
C TYR A 148 -9.16 29.11 14.08
N ASP A 149 -9.49 30.22 13.41
CA ASP A 149 -8.63 31.43 13.39
C ASP A 149 -8.38 32.03 14.79
N GLY A 150 -9.30 31.81 15.74
CA GLY A 150 -9.15 32.24 17.12
C GLY A 150 -8.12 31.47 17.95
N LEU A 151 -7.49 30.43 17.39
CA LEU A 151 -6.48 29.62 18.06
C LEU A 151 -5.16 29.63 17.28
N ALA A 152 -4.07 29.95 17.97
CA ALA A 152 -2.72 29.62 17.52
C ALA A 152 -2.35 28.22 18.00
N MET A 153 -1.59 27.50 17.17
CA MET A 153 -1.10 26.19 17.52
C MET A 153 0.36 26.03 17.12
N SER A 154 1.14 25.39 17.97
CA SER A 154 2.48 24.91 17.67
C SER A 154 2.66 23.47 18.15
N ILE A 155 3.60 22.75 17.55
CA ILE A 155 3.84 21.33 17.82
C ILE A 155 5.28 21.07 18.23
N SER A 156 5.47 20.21 19.22
CA SER A 156 6.77 19.70 19.66
C SER A 156 6.80 18.17 19.63
N PRO A 157 7.78 17.53 18.99
CA PRO A 157 8.86 18.15 18.21
C PRO A 157 8.33 18.88 16.97
N THR A 158 9.03 19.93 16.54
CA THR A 158 8.65 20.74 15.39
C THR A 158 8.68 19.92 14.10
N THR A 159 7.74 20.17 13.19
CA THR A 159 7.74 19.53 11.87
C THR A 159 8.83 20.12 10.96
N PRO A 160 9.34 19.36 9.98
CA PRO A 160 8.94 18.00 9.61
C PRO A 160 9.45 16.91 10.58
N LEU A 161 8.60 15.93 10.88
CA LEU A 161 8.92 14.77 11.72
C LEU A 161 8.75 13.47 10.94
N THR A 162 9.76 12.60 10.97
CA THR A 162 9.67 11.27 10.33
C THR A 162 9.14 10.21 11.30
N LEU A 163 8.03 9.59 10.92
CA LEU A 163 7.46 8.41 11.56
C LEU A 163 8.07 7.14 10.96
N ARG A 164 8.38 6.17 11.82
CA ARG A 164 8.92 4.87 11.44
C ARG A 164 8.04 3.76 11.99
N THR A 165 7.96 2.67 11.25
CA THR A 165 7.18 1.50 11.63
C THR A 165 7.63 0.96 12.98
N GLY A 166 6.68 0.64 13.85
CA GLY A 166 6.95 0.12 15.19
C GLY A 166 7.55 1.12 16.19
N THR A 167 7.76 2.39 15.81
CA THR A 167 8.27 3.44 16.73
C THR A 167 7.25 4.56 16.88
N PRO A 168 6.32 4.46 17.85
CA PRO A 168 5.39 5.54 18.16
C PRO A 168 6.11 6.84 18.50
N ARG A 169 5.54 7.97 18.08
CA ARG A 169 6.02 9.30 18.41
C ARG A 169 4.98 10.06 19.24
N THR A 170 5.39 10.55 20.40
CA THR A 170 4.58 11.46 21.19
C THR A 170 4.73 12.86 20.65
N LEU A 171 3.62 13.54 20.43
CA LEU A 171 3.53 14.92 19.98
C LEU A 171 2.88 15.75 21.08
N THR A 172 3.42 16.94 21.32
CA THR A 172 2.83 17.94 22.21
C THR A 172 2.29 19.08 21.37
N LEU A 173 1.00 19.36 21.52
CA LEU A 173 0.32 20.45 20.82
C LEU A 173 0.12 21.59 21.82
N HIS A 174 0.82 22.69 21.63
CA HIS A 174 0.62 23.90 22.41
C HIS A 174 -0.43 24.76 21.70
N VAL A 175 -1.50 25.08 22.40
CA VAL A 175 -2.61 25.87 21.88
C VAL A 175 -2.68 27.18 22.66
N ALA A 176 -2.79 28.29 21.94
CA ALA A 176 -2.99 29.61 22.53
C ALA A 176 -4.23 30.26 21.93
N VAL A 177 -5.11 30.76 22.79
CA VAL A 177 -6.34 31.46 22.41
C VAL A 177 -6.01 32.90 22.06
N ARG A 178 -6.22 33.27 20.80
CA ARG A 178 -6.04 34.64 20.30
C ARG A 178 -7.27 35.51 20.57
N HIS A 179 -8.45 34.95 20.28
CA HIS A 179 -9.73 35.59 20.53
C HIS A 179 -10.82 34.53 20.64
N CYS A 180 -11.84 34.81 21.45
CA CYS A 180 -12.89 33.85 21.78
C CYS A 180 -14.00 33.75 20.72
N THR A 181 -14.08 34.72 19.80
CA THR A 181 -15.09 34.74 18.75
C THR A 181 -14.94 33.57 17.79
N GLY A 182 -16.03 32.84 17.52
CA GLY A 182 -16.08 31.76 16.54
C GLY A 182 -15.40 30.46 16.97
N LEU A 183 -15.05 30.33 18.25
CA LEU A 183 -14.42 29.12 18.77
C LEU A 183 -15.42 27.99 19.01
N PRO A 184 -14.97 26.73 18.91
CA PRO A 184 -15.79 25.53 19.05
C PRO A 184 -16.21 25.27 20.51
N GLN A 185 -17.10 26.10 21.06
CA GLN A 185 -17.63 25.97 22.42
C GLN A 185 -18.76 24.93 22.46
N GLY A 186 -18.41 23.64 22.33
CA GLY A 186 -19.36 22.53 22.42
C GLY A 186 -19.79 21.90 21.09
N VAL A 187 -19.00 22.02 20.02
CA VAL A 187 -19.24 21.25 18.79
C VAL A 187 -18.86 19.78 18.98
N GLU A 188 -19.66 18.92 18.35
CA GLU A 188 -19.32 17.53 18.10
C GLU A 188 -18.18 17.47 17.07
N LEU A 189 -17.04 16.89 17.47
CA LEU A 189 -15.97 16.40 16.60
C LEU A 189 -15.04 17.46 15.95
N PRO A 190 -14.32 18.28 16.74
CA PRO A 190 -13.21 19.07 16.22
C PRO A 190 -12.13 18.16 15.59
N PHE A 191 -11.48 18.68 14.54
CA PHE A 191 -10.48 17.96 13.77
C PHE A 191 -9.17 18.76 13.61
N LEU A 192 -8.10 18.04 13.25
CA LEU A 192 -6.82 18.62 12.86
C LEU A 192 -6.54 18.35 11.38
N ASN A 193 -6.06 19.36 10.67
CA ASN A 193 -5.54 19.22 9.32
C ASN A 193 -4.09 18.76 9.40
N VAL A 194 -3.78 17.66 8.71
CA VAL A 194 -2.46 17.03 8.77
C VAL A 194 -1.93 16.86 7.36
N THR A 195 -0.65 17.15 7.15
CA THR A 195 0.04 16.80 5.89
C THR A 195 1.00 15.65 6.14
N LEU A 196 0.79 14.56 5.41
CA LEU A 196 1.60 13.35 5.44
C LEU A 196 2.28 13.14 4.09
N ARG A 197 3.55 12.74 4.09
CA ARG A 197 4.31 12.47 2.87
C ARG A 197 5.13 11.19 3.01
N ASN A 198 5.08 10.33 2.00
CA ASN A 198 6.02 9.23 1.82
C ASN A 198 6.44 9.12 0.34
N MET A 199 7.13 8.04 -0.03
CA MET A 199 7.55 7.80 -1.42
C MET A 199 6.40 7.64 -2.43
N ARG A 200 5.19 7.29 -1.98
CA ARG A 200 3.98 7.18 -2.82
C ARG A 200 3.34 8.54 -3.10
N GLY A 201 3.51 9.51 -2.20
CA GLY A 201 3.04 10.88 -2.41
C GLY A 201 2.75 11.64 -1.13
N THR A 202 2.09 12.78 -1.27
CA THR A 202 1.65 13.67 -0.19
C THR A 202 0.12 13.65 -0.08
N GLN A 203 -0.41 13.62 1.14
CA GLN A 203 -1.84 13.68 1.43
C GLN A 203 -2.10 14.70 2.55
N ASN A 204 -3.27 15.36 2.50
CA ASN A 204 -3.70 16.36 3.47
C ASN A 204 -5.00 15.96 4.20
N PRO A 205 -5.02 14.83 4.93
CA PRO A 205 -6.21 14.41 5.67
C PRO A 205 -6.58 15.33 6.82
N SER A 206 -7.87 15.30 7.19
CA SER A 206 -8.37 15.81 8.46
C SER A 206 -8.55 14.63 9.43
N TYR A 207 -8.05 14.77 10.66
CA TYR A 207 -8.16 13.77 11.72
C TYR A 207 -9.13 14.23 12.81
N ILE A 208 -10.18 13.44 13.02
CA ILE A 208 -11.08 13.58 14.17
C ILE A 208 -10.48 12.76 15.31
N LEU A 209 -10.15 13.41 16.43
CA LEU A 209 -9.41 12.79 17.52
C LEU A 209 -10.30 12.14 18.60
N GLY A 210 -11.61 12.13 18.40
CA GLY A 210 -12.58 11.49 19.29
C GLY A 210 -13.20 12.43 20.33
N ALA A 211 -14.10 11.86 21.13
CA ALA A 211 -14.92 12.59 22.10
C ALA A 211 -14.08 13.22 23.24
N ASP A 212 -13.07 12.52 23.73
CA ASP A 212 -12.20 13.03 24.81
C ASP A 212 -11.48 14.31 24.40
N TYR A 213 -10.96 14.37 23.16
CA TYR A 213 -10.35 15.57 22.60
C TYR A 213 -11.37 16.72 22.49
N ALA A 214 -12.58 16.42 22.00
CA ALA A 214 -13.65 17.41 21.88
C ALA A 214 -14.02 18.02 23.24
N GLN A 215 -14.15 17.16 24.25
CA GLN A 215 -14.52 17.55 25.60
C GLN A 215 -13.43 18.40 26.25
N ASP A 216 -12.17 17.99 26.15
CA ASP A 216 -11.04 18.74 26.72
C ASP A 216 -10.82 20.07 26.03
N LEU A 217 -10.98 20.14 24.71
CA LEU A 217 -10.96 21.40 23.96
C LEU A 217 -12.08 22.33 24.42
N SER A 218 -13.33 21.86 24.40
CA SER A 218 -14.48 22.67 24.83
C SER A 218 -14.34 23.17 26.27
N SER A 219 -13.85 22.33 27.17
CA SER A 219 -13.67 22.69 28.59
C SER A 219 -12.54 23.69 28.78
N SER A 220 -11.42 23.52 28.07
CA SER A 220 -10.29 24.47 28.10
C SER A 220 -10.68 25.83 27.55
N LEU A 221 -11.45 25.86 26.46
CA LEU A 221 -11.96 27.10 25.86
C LEU A 221 -12.92 27.83 26.79
N ARG A 222 -13.84 27.10 27.44
CA ARG A 222 -14.75 27.69 28.44
C ARG A 222 -13.98 28.32 29.60
N ALA A 223 -12.95 27.65 30.10
CA ALA A 223 -12.15 28.16 31.22
C ALA A 223 -11.35 29.44 30.89
N ILE A 224 -11.04 29.69 29.62
CA ILE A 224 -10.27 30.88 29.18
C ILE A 224 -11.19 32.01 28.72
N CYS A 225 -12.33 31.68 28.11
CA CYS A 225 -13.20 32.64 27.43
C CYS A 225 -14.44 33.08 28.23
N MET A 226 -14.69 32.47 29.40
CA MET A 226 -15.81 32.81 30.30
C MET A 226 -15.27 33.21 31.67
#